data_AF-A0A6N9PC62-F1
#
_entry.id   AF-A0A6N9PC62-F1
#
_cell.length_a   1.000
_cell.length_b   1.000
_cell.length_c   1.000
_cell.angle_alpha   90.00
_cell.angle_beta   90.00
_cell.angle_gamma   90.00
#
_symmetry.space_group_name_H-M   'P 1'
#
loop_
_entity.id
_entity.type
_entity.pdbx_description
1 polymer ?
#
loop_
_entity_poly.entity_id
_entity_poly.type
_entity_poly.pdbx_seq_one_letter_code
_entity_poly.pdbx_strand_id
1 'polypeptide(L)' 'MKLPYGYVLVDKEVAIHEENANVVRSIFEYYLAGASLGKIVDMLFTKDIPSPTGNPKWPR' A
#
# COMPACT_ATOMS: atom_id res chain seq x y z
N MET A 1 8.49 8.71 -15.59
CA MET A 1 7.91 7.41 -15.17
C MET A 1 7.49 7.55 -13.71
N LYS A 2 6.24 7.21 -13.35
CA LYS A 2 5.82 7.20 -11.95
C LYS A 2 6.28 5.89 -11.32
N LEU A 3 7.02 5.95 -10.21
CA LEU A 3 7.42 4.74 -9.50
C LEU A 3 6.18 4.07 -8.86
N PRO A 4 6.13 2.74 -8.80
CA PRO A 4 5.09 2.03 -8.06
C PRO A 4 5.12 2.39 -6.57
N TYR A 5 3.97 2.30 -5.91
CA TYR A 5 3.90 2.46 -4.47
C TYR A 5 4.75 1.38 -3.77
N GLY A 6 5.52 1.77 -2.76
CA GLY A 6 6.54 0.92 -2.15
C GLY A 6 7.97 1.16 -2.65
N TYR A 7 8.17 2.04 -3.64
CA TYR A 7 9.49 2.35 -4.19
C TYR A 7 9.76 3.85 -4.22
N VAL A 8 11.04 4.21 -4.11
CA VAL A 8 11.56 5.57 -4.21
C VAL A 8 12.80 5.61 -5.11
N LEU A 9 13.12 6.79 -5.64
CA LEU A 9 14.35 7.01 -6.39
C LEU A 9 15.40 7.58 -5.43
N VAL A 10 16.52 6.87 -5.26
CA VAL A 10 17.67 7.28 -4.46
C VAL A 10 18.89 7.23 -5.37
N ASP A 11 19.58 8.36 -5.54
CA ASP A 11 20.80 8.44 -6.38
C ASP A 11 20.65 7.86 -7.79
N LYS A 12 19.48 8.07 -8.41
CA LYS A 12 19.09 7.56 -9.73
C LYS A 12 18.84 6.05 -9.79
N GLU A 13 18.91 5.36 -8.66
CA GLU A 13 18.53 3.95 -8.52
C GLU A 13 17.17 3.81 -7.84
N VAL A 14 16.47 2.72 -8.18
CA VAL A 14 15.19 2.40 -7.55
C VAL A 14 15.45 1.63 -6.27
N ALA A 15 15.02 2.18 -5.14
CA ALA A 15 15.12 1.58 -3.82
C ALA A 15 13.72 1.30 -3.24
N ILE A 16 13.66 0.37 -2.29
CA ILE A 16 12.42 0.06 -1.57
C ILE A 16 12.17 1.17 -0.54
N HIS A 17 10.94 1.69 -0.52
CA HIS A 17 10.45 2.49 0.58
C HIS A 17 9.79 1.58 1.61
N GLU A 18 10.53 1.14 2.62
CA GLU A 18 10.13 0.04 3.51
C GLU A 18 8.77 0.23 4.16
N GLU A 19 8.41 1.44 4.59
CA GLU A 19 7.09 1.71 5.17
C GLU A 19 5.95 1.46 4.17
N ASN A 20 6.11 1.93 2.93
CA ASN A 20 5.09 1.74 1.89
C ASN A 20 5.09 0.29 1.40
N ALA A 21 6.25 -0.36 1.35
CA ALA A 21 6.38 -1.77 1.01
C ALA A 21 5.72 -2.67 2.07
N ASN A 22 5.82 -2.32 3.35
CA ASN A 22 5.12 -3.02 4.44
C ASN A 22 3.59 -2.93 4.30
N VAL A 23 3.05 -1.80 3.84
CA VAL A 23 1.63 -1.69 3.50
C VAL A 23 1.28 -2.67 2.38
N VAL A 24 2.08 -2.76 1.32
CA VAL A 24 1.85 -3.72 0.23
C VAL A 24 1.91 -5.16 0.74
N ARG A 25 2.91 -5.53 1.55
CA ARG A 25 3.02 -6.85 2.17
C ARG A 25 1.75 -7.18 2.98
N SER A 26 1.30 -6.25 3.82
CA SER A 26 0.08 -6.40 4.62
C SER A 26 -1.18 -6.63 3.77
N ILE A 27 -1.31 -5.94 2.62
CA ILE A 27 -2.43 -6.14 1.68
C ILE A 27 -2.47 -7.58 1.20
N PHE A 28 -1.32 -8.14 0.80
CA PHE A 28 -1.22 -9.53 0.38
C PHE A 28 -1.47 -10.51 1.53
N GLU A 29 -0.99 -10.21 2.74
CA GLU A 29 -1.27 -11.03 3.93
C GLU A 29 -2.78 -11.09 4.22
N TYR A 30 -3.50 -9.97 4.19
CA TYR A 30 -4.95 -9.96 4.37
C TYR A 30 -5.67 -10.74 3.26
N TYR A 31 -5.22 -10.58 2.02
CA TYR A 31 -5.79 -11.31 0.89
C TYR A 31 -5.59 -12.83 1.04
N LEU A 32 -4.38 -13.27 1.39
CA LEU A 32 -4.06 -14.68 1.65
C LEU A 32 -4.83 -15.23 2.86
N ALA A 33 -5.16 -14.39 3.83
CA ALA A 33 -6.05 -14.73 4.95
C ALA A 33 -7.55 -14.78 4.56
N GLY A 34 -7.89 -14.61 3.28
CA GLY A 34 -9.25 -14.70 2.76
C GLY A 34 -10.07 -13.41 2.85
N ALA A 35 -9.45 -12.26 3.12
CA ALA A 35 -10.15 -10.98 3.06
C ALA A 35 -10.48 -10.61 1.61
N SER A 36 -11.72 -10.17 1.37
CA SER A 36 -12.08 -9.58 0.09
C SER A 36 -11.41 -8.21 -0.11
N LEU A 37 -11.27 -7.76 -1.36
CA LEU A 37 -10.71 -6.42 -1.65
C LEU A 37 -11.42 -5.30 -0.89
N GLY A 38 -12.75 -5.35 -0.81
CA GLY A 38 -13.52 -4.36 -0.04
C GLY A 38 -13.18 -4.38 1.45
N LYS A 39 -13.05 -5.57 2.05
CA LYS A 39 -12.65 -5.73 3.45
C LYS A 39 -11.23 -5.22 3.69
N ILE A 40 -10.31 -5.44 2.75
CA ILE A 40 -8.94 -4.93 2.85
C ILE A 40 -8.93 -3.40 2.81
N VAL A 41 -9.67 -2.79 1.89
CA VAL A 41 -9.80 -1.32 1.82
C VAL A 41 -10.35 -0.76 3.14
N ASP A 42 -11.35 -1.40 3.74
CA ASP A 42 -11.87 -1.00 5.05
C ASP A 42 -10.84 -1.16 6.17
N MET A 43 -10.06 -2.24 6.19
CA MET A 43 -8.97 -2.46 7.15
C MET A 43 -7.88 -1.40 7.05
N LEU A 44 -7.48 -1.02 5.83
CA LEU A 44 -6.50 0.05 5.63
C LEU A 44 -7.03 1.39 6.14
N PHE A 45 -8.30 1.68 5.88
CA PHE A 45 -8.97 2.89 6.38
C PHE A 45 -9.03 2.92 7.91
N THR A 46 -9.39 1.81 8.56
CA THR A 46 -9.41 1.70 10.03
C THR A 46 -8.03 1.84 10.66
N LYS A 47 -6.95 1.56 9.92
CA LYS A 47 -5.56 1.72 10.37
C LYS A 47 -4.98 3.10 10.04
N ASP A 48 -5.80 4.03 9.56
CA ASP A 48 -5.38 5.36 9.11
C ASP A 48 -4.25 5.32 8.06
N ILE A 49 -4.27 4.31 7.18
CA ILE A 49 -3.30 4.18 6.08
C ILE A 49 -3.88 4.85 4.82
N PRO A 50 -3.42 6.07 4.46
CA PRO A 50 -3.93 6.77 3.29
C PRO A 50 -3.52 6.07 2.00
N SER A 51 -4.25 6.35 0.92
CA SER A 51 -3.90 5.87 -0.42
C SER A 51 -2.58 6.48 -0.90
N PRO A 52 -1.95 5.90 -1.95
CA PRO A 52 -0.76 6.48 -2.57
C PRO A 52 -0.97 7.90 -3.14
N THR A 53 -2.22 8.35 -3.26
CA THR A 53 -2.58 9.70 -3.70
C THR A 53 -3.03 10.61 -2.56
N GLY A 54 -2.91 10.17 -1.30
CA GLY A 54 -3.29 10.93 -0.11
C GLY A 54 -4.78 10.89 0.24
N ASN A 55 -5.58 10.05 -0.45
CA ASN A 55 -6.99 9.91 -0.09
C ASN A 55 -7.11 9.09 1.21
N PRO A 56 -8.04 9.43 2.12
CA PRO A 56 -8.23 8.65 3.35
C PRO A 56 -8.55 7.18 3.09
N LYS A 57 -9.31 6.89 2.01
CA LYS A 57 -9.71 5.54 1.62
C LYS A 57 -9.11 5.17 0.27
N TRP A 58 -8.61 3.94 0.17
CA TRP A 58 -8.08 3.38 -1.07
C TRP A 58 -9.23 3.11 -2.07
N PRO A 59 -9.01 3.31 -3.38
CA PRO A 59 -9.97 2.86 -4.38
C PRO A 59 -10.04 1.33 -4.40
N ARG A 60 -11.22 0.81 -4.72
CA ARG A 60 -11.45 -0.64 -4.90
C ARG A 60 -11.02 -1.10 -6.28
#